data_AF-A0A2V6X276-F1
#
_entry.id   AF-A0A2V6X276-F1
#
_cell.length_a   1.000
_cell.length_b   1.000
_cell.length_c   1.000
_cell.angle_alpha   90.00
_cell.angle_beta   90.00
_cell.angle_gamma   90.00
#
_symmetry.space_group_name_H-M   'P 1'
#
loop_
_entity.id
_entity.type
_entity.pdbx_description
1 polymer ?
#
loop_
_entity_poly.entity_id
_entity_poly.type
_entity_poly.pdbx_seq_one_letter_code
_entity_poly.pdbx_strand_id
1 'polypeptide(L)'
;MQEVGPEYYASSTNDLTPVILKLKATNPDILHHIARDPDAILFWRQAREQNFQVKAVVHAGATGYGTPGFGKAFGNDANGPFALLEPGPGLIIEKLRPEGQAVERAFREAVKAKTGSDVLAGGHQLAGGGLWVLKLALDAAKTDDLDKFRTAVLSLDLPVGSAVNGWGVKFDETGQNSNARVQHYMLQWQNGSLVTVWPEEFTTHRAKWIPLGPWDQRK
;
A
#
# COMPACT_ATOMS: atom_id res chain seq x y z
N MET A 1 10.81 19.91 -5.47
CA MET A 1 11.27 18.56 -5.85
C MET A 1 11.69 18.64 -7.31
N GLN A 2 12.85 18.09 -7.66
CA GLN A 2 13.32 18.00 -9.06
C GLN A 2 13.48 16.53 -9.41
N GLU A 3 12.94 16.11 -10.54
CA GLU A 3 13.23 14.79 -11.10
C GLU A 3 14.63 14.81 -11.74
N VAL A 4 15.51 13.90 -11.29
CA VAL A 4 16.90 13.82 -11.78
C VAL A 4 17.11 12.76 -12.86
N GLY A 5 16.09 11.93 -13.13
CA GLY A 5 16.09 10.98 -14.24
C GLY A 5 15.14 9.79 -14.03
N PRO A 6 14.37 9.40 -15.06
CA PRO A 6 13.63 8.15 -15.07
C PRO A 6 14.50 7.00 -15.60
N GLU A 7 14.37 5.82 -14.99
CA GLU A 7 14.96 4.59 -15.51
C GLU A 7 13.87 3.53 -15.68
N TYR A 8 14.00 2.75 -16.75
CA TYR A 8 13.08 1.68 -17.10
C TYR A 8 13.88 0.39 -17.35
N TYR A 9 13.26 -0.74 -17.06
CA TYR A 9 13.84 -2.05 -17.29
C TYR A 9 12.78 -3.02 -17.82
N ALA A 10 13.23 -4.06 -18.53
CA ALA A 10 12.34 -5.10 -19.01
C ALA A 10 11.83 -5.93 -17.83
N SER A 11 10.54 -6.30 -17.84
CA SER A 11 9.94 -7.13 -16.79
C SER A 11 10.54 -8.54 -16.68
N SER A 12 11.27 -8.99 -17.70
CA SER A 12 12.00 -10.26 -17.72
C SER A 12 13.46 -10.13 -17.26
N THR A 13 13.89 -8.94 -16.82
CA THR A 13 15.27 -8.74 -16.39
C THR A 13 15.58 -9.56 -15.14
N ASN A 14 16.79 -10.09 -15.08
CA ASN A 14 17.37 -10.73 -13.91
C ASN A 14 18.56 -9.95 -13.35
N ASP A 15 18.87 -8.79 -13.92
CA ASP A 15 19.92 -7.89 -13.48
C ASP A 15 19.47 -6.42 -13.59
N LEU A 16 19.48 -5.71 -12.46
CA LEU A 16 19.20 -4.29 -12.35
C LEU A 16 20.46 -3.47 -12.09
N THR A 17 21.65 -4.08 -12.15
CA THR A 17 22.94 -3.40 -11.98
C THR A 17 23.10 -2.20 -12.92
N PRO A 18 22.80 -2.29 -14.23
CA PRO A 18 22.91 -1.14 -15.12
C PRO A 18 22.00 0.03 -14.71
N VAL A 19 20.79 -0.26 -14.23
CA VAL A 19 19.85 0.76 -13.73
C VAL A 19 20.40 1.41 -12.47
N ILE A 20 20.86 0.61 -11.50
CA ILE A 20 21.44 1.10 -10.24
C ILE A 20 22.66 1.98 -10.50
N LEU A 21 23.55 1.62 -11.43
CA LEU A 21 24.73 2.42 -11.75
C LEU A 21 24.36 3.81 -12.32
N LYS A 22 23.34 3.88 -13.17
CA LYS A 22 22.84 5.16 -13.69
C LYS A 22 22.21 6.01 -12.59
N LEU A 23 21.40 5.39 -11.71
CA LEU A 23 20.83 6.06 -10.55
C LEU A 23 21.94 6.56 -9.60
N LYS A 24 23.01 5.80 -9.38
CA LYS A 24 24.17 6.26 -8.61
C LYS A 24 24.82 7.49 -9.23
N ALA A 25 24.94 7.55 -10.55
CA ALA A 25 25.54 8.69 -11.25
C ALA A 25 24.71 9.98 -11.12
N THR A 26 23.40 9.89 -10.95
CA THR A 26 22.52 11.05 -10.73
C THR A 26 22.38 11.44 -9.26
N ASN A 27 22.87 10.60 -8.33
CA ASN A 27 22.87 10.84 -6.88
C ASN A 27 21.52 11.33 -6.33
N PRO A 28 20.40 10.58 -6.55
CA PRO A 28 19.08 11.01 -6.12
C PRO A 28 18.94 10.96 -4.60
N ASP A 29 18.26 11.96 -4.04
CA ASP A 29 17.87 11.94 -2.63
C ASP A 29 16.74 10.96 -2.35
N ILE A 30 15.79 10.82 -3.28
CA ILE A 30 14.59 10.00 -3.13
C ILE A 30 14.48 9.09 -4.35
N LEU A 31 14.28 7.80 -4.11
CA LEU A 31 13.94 6.83 -5.13
C LEU A 31 12.44 6.54 -5.09
N HIS A 32 11.72 6.87 -6.16
CA HIS A 32 10.36 6.39 -6.38
C HIS A 32 10.43 5.15 -7.29
N HIS A 33 10.20 3.96 -6.72
CA HIS A 33 10.37 2.69 -7.43
C HIS A 33 9.06 1.91 -7.52
N ILE A 34 8.46 1.88 -8.70
CA ILE A 34 7.29 1.05 -9.01
C ILE A 34 7.77 -0.31 -9.51
N ALA A 35 7.58 -1.34 -8.69
CA ALA A 35 8.14 -2.66 -8.92
C ALA A 35 7.13 -3.77 -8.60
N ARG A 36 7.22 -4.88 -9.34
CA ARG A 36 6.61 -6.15 -8.93
C ARG A 36 7.48 -6.82 -7.87
N ASP A 37 6.93 -7.84 -7.22
CA ASP A 37 7.58 -8.53 -6.10
C ASP A 37 9.01 -9.04 -6.41
N PRO A 38 9.25 -9.77 -7.53
CA PRO A 38 10.60 -10.20 -7.87
C PRO A 38 11.56 -9.03 -8.09
N ASP A 39 11.09 -7.95 -8.74
CA ASP A 39 11.91 -6.80 -9.10
C ASP A 39 12.30 -5.99 -7.85
N ALA A 40 11.38 -5.77 -6.92
CA ALA A 40 11.67 -5.07 -5.67
C ALA A 40 12.71 -5.83 -4.85
N ILE A 41 12.60 -7.17 -4.80
CA ILE A 41 13.57 -8.05 -4.14
C ILE A 41 14.92 -8.01 -4.86
N LEU A 42 14.93 -8.12 -6.19
CA LEU A 42 16.16 -8.06 -6.99
C LEU A 42 16.87 -6.72 -6.81
N PHE A 43 16.14 -5.63 -6.97
CA PHE A 43 16.64 -4.27 -6.83
C PHE A 43 17.22 -4.04 -5.44
N TRP A 44 16.49 -4.39 -4.39
CA TRP A 44 16.93 -4.15 -3.01
C TRP A 44 18.20 -4.93 -2.69
N ARG A 45 18.31 -6.18 -3.15
CA ARG A 45 19.53 -6.99 -3.02
C ARG A 45 20.71 -6.34 -3.73
N GLN A 46 20.57 -6.01 -5.01
CA GLN A 46 21.66 -5.45 -5.80
C GLN A 46 22.05 -4.02 -5.37
N ALA A 47 21.08 -3.22 -4.91
CA ALA A 47 21.34 -1.90 -4.34
C ALA A 47 22.20 -2.00 -3.07
N ARG A 48 21.96 -3.01 -2.24
CA ARG A 48 22.81 -3.32 -1.07
C ARG A 48 24.21 -3.75 -1.49
N GLU A 49 24.32 -4.71 -2.41
CA GLU A 49 25.61 -5.21 -2.93
C GLU A 49 26.47 -4.08 -3.52
N GLN A 50 25.85 -3.11 -4.19
CA GLN A 50 26.53 -1.97 -4.80
C GLN A 50 26.64 -0.75 -3.89
N ASN A 51 26.21 -0.86 -2.62
CA ASN A 51 26.13 0.24 -1.67
C ASN A 51 25.45 1.50 -2.27
N PHE A 52 24.37 1.31 -3.03
CA PHE A 52 23.53 2.41 -3.48
C PHE A 52 22.69 2.91 -2.31
N GLN A 53 22.83 4.18 -1.98
CA GLN A 53 22.15 4.82 -0.86
C GLN A 53 21.35 6.01 -1.36
N VAL A 54 20.12 6.11 -0.87
CA VAL A 54 19.21 7.24 -1.07
C VAL A 54 18.60 7.57 0.29
N LYS A 55 18.11 8.80 0.48
CA LYS A 55 17.52 9.26 1.75
C LYS A 55 16.11 8.72 1.97
N ALA A 56 15.40 8.30 0.92
CA ALA A 56 14.11 7.62 1.03
C ALA A 56 13.86 6.72 -0.20
N VAL A 57 13.15 5.61 0.03
CA VAL A 57 12.56 4.78 -1.03
C VAL A 57 11.06 4.78 -0.86
N VAL A 58 10.33 5.15 -1.90
CA VAL A 58 8.87 5.21 -1.91
C VAL A 58 8.35 4.32 -3.03
N HIS A 59 7.35 3.50 -2.72
CA HIS A 59 6.65 2.64 -3.66
C HIS A 59 5.15 2.96 -3.62
N ALA A 60 4.50 3.03 -4.79
CA ALA A 60 3.06 3.12 -4.87
C ALA A 60 2.46 1.77 -5.26
N GLY A 61 1.78 1.12 -4.32
CA GLY A 61 1.08 -0.14 -4.54
C GLY A 61 1.23 -1.17 -3.43
N ALA A 62 0.32 -2.14 -3.46
CA ALA A 62 0.34 -3.35 -2.63
C ALA A 62 1.20 -4.47 -3.23
N THR A 63 2.10 -4.15 -4.17
CA THR A 63 3.04 -5.08 -4.82
C THR A 63 4.47 -4.71 -4.44
N GLY A 64 5.49 -5.45 -4.87
CA GLY A 64 6.88 -5.05 -4.68
C GLY A 64 7.24 -4.93 -3.21
N TYR A 65 7.52 -3.71 -2.77
CA TYR A 65 7.79 -3.38 -1.36
C TYR A 65 6.55 -3.54 -0.46
N GLY A 66 5.35 -3.56 -1.02
CA GLY A 66 4.09 -3.71 -0.29
C GLY A 66 3.74 -5.13 0.15
N THR A 67 4.57 -6.15 -0.16
CA THR A 67 4.19 -7.56 0.04
C THR A 67 4.95 -8.27 1.16
N PRO A 68 4.35 -9.27 1.81
CA PRO A 68 5.05 -10.09 2.79
C PRO A 68 6.31 -10.79 2.24
N GLY A 69 6.35 -11.04 0.92
CA GLY A 69 7.50 -11.65 0.25
C GLY A 69 8.77 -10.81 0.39
N PHE A 70 8.66 -9.48 0.32
CA PHE A 70 9.78 -8.57 0.54
C PHE A 70 10.33 -8.68 1.97
N GLY A 71 9.45 -8.61 2.97
CA GLY A 71 9.84 -8.79 4.38
C GLY A 71 10.47 -10.16 4.65
N LYS A 72 9.91 -11.24 4.10
CA LYS A 72 10.46 -12.59 4.21
C LYS A 72 11.87 -12.72 3.61
N ALA A 73 12.14 -12.02 2.52
CA ALA A 73 13.43 -12.09 1.83
C ALA A 73 14.58 -11.43 2.61
N PHE A 74 14.28 -10.43 3.45
CA PHE A 74 15.32 -9.58 4.06
C PHE A 74 15.25 -9.49 5.59
N GLY A 75 14.13 -9.83 6.24
CA GLY A 75 13.96 -9.63 7.68
C GLY A 75 14.20 -8.16 8.06
N ASN A 76 15.10 -7.89 9.00
CA ASN A 76 15.45 -6.52 9.39
C ASN A 76 16.19 -5.76 8.29
N ASP A 77 16.82 -6.44 7.33
CA ASP A 77 17.40 -5.77 6.16
C ASP A 77 16.34 -5.16 5.22
N ALA A 78 15.05 -5.44 5.46
CA ALA A 78 13.93 -4.81 4.77
C ALA A 78 13.64 -3.39 5.27
N ASN A 79 14.22 -2.96 6.40
CA ASN A 79 13.86 -1.71 7.06
C ASN A 79 14.07 -0.48 6.16
N GLY A 80 13.07 0.41 6.14
CA GLY A 80 13.20 1.73 5.52
C GLY A 80 12.20 2.09 4.42
N PRO A 81 12.00 1.27 3.37
CA PRO A 81 11.10 1.60 2.26
C PRO A 81 9.68 1.89 2.73
N PHE A 82 9.10 2.89 2.10
CA PHE A 82 7.69 3.20 2.21
C PHE A 82 6.91 2.52 1.08
N ALA A 83 5.70 2.07 1.41
CA ALA A 83 4.74 1.58 0.45
C ALA A 83 3.38 2.24 0.69
N LEU A 84 2.80 2.82 -0.36
CA LEU A 84 1.46 3.38 -0.37
C LEU A 84 0.47 2.29 -0.75
N LEU A 85 -0.25 1.74 0.24
CA LEU A 85 -1.25 0.67 0.06
C LEU A 85 -2.33 0.74 1.15
N GLU A 86 -3.21 -0.28 1.22
CA GLU A 86 -4.13 -0.50 2.33
C GLU A 86 -3.43 -0.49 3.72
N PRO A 87 -4.12 -0.15 4.81
CA PRO A 87 -3.50 -0.02 6.12
C PRO A 87 -2.96 -1.36 6.63
N GLY A 88 -1.72 -1.36 7.09
CA GLY A 88 -1.06 -2.49 7.72
C GLY A 88 -1.26 -2.53 9.24
N PRO A 89 -0.45 -3.33 9.96
CA PRO A 89 -0.42 -3.34 11.42
C PRO A 89 -0.30 -1.94 12.01
N GLY A 90 -0.99 -1.73 13.13
CA GLY A 90 -1.06 -0.45 13.84
C GLY A 90 -2.15 0.51 13.38
N LEU A 91 -3.09 0.06 12.53
CA LEU A 91 -4.34 0.77 12.28
C LEU A 91 -5.17 0.86 13.56
N ILE A 92 -5.60 2.06 13.93
CA ILE A 92 -6.51 2.32 15.06
C ILE A 92 -7.94 2.21 14.54
N ILE A 93 -8.56 1.06 14.71
CA ILE A 93 -9.91 0.76 14.22
C ILE A 93 -10.93 1.75 14.80
N GLU A 94 -10.77 2.16 16.06
CA GLU A 94 -11.67 3.07 16.77
C GLU A 94 -11.74 4.48 16.15
N LYS A 95 -10.80 4.81 15.24
CA LYS A 95 -10.79 6.06 14.48
C LYS A 95 -11.59 5.97 13.18
N LEU A 96 -11.97 4.78 12.74
CA LEU A 96 -12.92 4.57 11.66
C LEU A 96 -14.34 4.93 12.12
N ARG A 97 -15.27 5.05 11.18
CA ARG A 97 -16.68 5.24 11.49
C ARG A 97 -17.30 3.96 12.05
N PRO A 98 -18.39 4.03 12.83
CA PRO A 98 -18.99 2.84 13.44
C PRO A 98 -19.26 1.70 12.46
N GLU A 99 -19.74 1.99 11.26
CA GLU A 99 -19.97 1.00 10.20
C GLU A 99 -18.66 0.42 9.64
N GLY A 100 -17.62 1.25 9.50
CA GLY A 100 -16.28 0.81 9.10
C GLY A 100 -15.62 -0.08 10.15
N GLN A 101 -15.79 0.24 11.43
CA GLN A 101 -15.33 -0.59 12.55
C GLN A 101 -15.98 -1.97 12.49
N ALA A 102 -17.30 -2.03 12.28
CA ALA A 102 -18.01 -3.30 12.23
C ALA A 102 -17.54 -4.17 11.06
N VAL A 103 -17.42 -3.61 9.85
CA VAL A 103 -17.01 -4.39 8.67
C VAL A 103 -15.54 -4.78 8.72
N GLU A 104 -14.65 -3.92 9.24
CA GLU A 104 -13.22 -4.23 9.39
C GLU A 104 -13.01 -5.39 10.37
N ARG A 105 -13.67 -5.36 11.54
CA ARG A 105 -13.55 -6.43 12.54
C ARG A 105 -14.07 -7.75 12.00
N ALA A 106 -15.26 -7.73 11.38
CA ALA A 106 -15.83 -8.93 10.76
C ALA A 106 -14.93 -9.49 9.67
N PHE A 107 -14.35 -8.62 8.83
CA PHE A 107 -13.42 -9.03 7.78
C PHE A 107 -12.14 -9.66 8.36
N ARG A 108 -11.55 -9.02 9.37
CA ARG A 108 -10.35 -9.52 10.05
C ARG A 108 -10.59 -10.88 10.70
N GLU A 109 -11.69 -11.05 11.41
CA GLU A 109 -12.07 -12.32 12.03
C GLU A 109 -12.25 -13.42 10.97
N ALA A 110 -12.91 -13.12 9.86
CA ALA A 110 -13.09 -14.08 8.77
C ALA A 110 -11.76 -14.50 8.12
N VAL A 111 -10.84 -13.55 7.88
CA VAL A 111 -9.51 -13.84 7.34
C VAL A 111 -8.70 -14.66 8.33
N LYS A 112 -8.72 -14.32 9.62
CA LYS A 112 -8.04 -15.08 10.67
C LYS A 112 -8.56 -16.52 10.75
N ALA A 113 -9.87 -16.71 10.77
CA ALA A 113 -10.49 -18.04 10.81
C ALA A 113 -10.09 -18.90 9.59
N LYS A 114 -9.91 -18.28 8.42
CA LYS A 114 -9.56 -18.99 7.19
C LYS A 114 -8.07 -19.29 7.05
N THR A 115 -7.21 -18.38 7.52
CA THR A 115 -5.76 -18.41 7.23
C THR A 115 -4.89 -18.70 8.46
N GLY A 116 -5.43 -18.56 9.67
CA GLY A 116 -4.69 -18.61 10.92
C GLY A 116 -3.85 -17.35 11.21
N SER A 117 -3.86 -16.35 10.31
CA SER A 117 -3.07 -15.11 10.45
C SER A 117 -3.94 -13.94 10.88
N ASP A 118 -3.47 -13.17 11.86
CA ASP A 118 -4.05 -11.87 12.26
C ASP A 118 -3.60 -10.70 11.37
N VAL A 119 -2.63 -10.94 10.48
CA VAL A 119 -2.10 -9.94 9.57
C VAL A 119 -2.92 -9.95 8.28
N LEU A 120 -3.63 -8.85 8.05
CA LEU A 120 -4.27 -8.56 6.78
C LEU A 120 -3.20 -8.17 5.75
N ALA A 121 -2.64 -9.18 5.09
CA ALA A 121 -1.62 -9.00 4.07
C ALA A 121 -2.19 -8.70 2.67
N GLY A 122 -1.32 -8.15 1.82
CA GLY A 122 -1.41 -8.01 0.36
C GLY A 122 -2.74 -8.36 -0.29
N GLY A 123 -3.51 -7.33 -0.66
CA GLY A 123 -4.69 -7.45 -1.51
C GLY A 123 -5.95 -7.97 -0.82
N HIS A 124 -5.87 -8.57 0.38
CA HIS A 124 -7.07 -9.00 1.13
C HIS A 124 -8.05 -7.84 1.31
N GLN A 125 -7.57 -6.69 1.78
CA GLN A 125 -8.44 -5.54 2.06
C GLN A 125 -8.94 -4.87 0.77
N LEU A 126 -8.19 -4.94 -0.33
CA LEU A 126 -8.65 -4.46 -1.65
C LEU A 126 -9.76 -5.35 -2.19
N ALA A 127 -9.58 -6.67 -2.16
CA ALA A 127 -10.57 -7.63 -2.63
C ALA A 127 -11.83 -7.62 -1.74
N GLY A 128 -11.63 -7.64 -0.42
CA GLY A 128 -12.70 -7.57 0.58
C GLY A 128 -13.47 -6.26 0.51
N GLY A 129 -12.74 -5.14 0.43
CA GLY A 129 -13.34 -3.81 0.26
C GLY A 129 -14.12 -3.70 -1.05
N GLY A 130 -13.55 -4.16 -2.17
CA GLY A 130 -14.24 -4.17 -3.47
C GLY A 130 -15.53 -5.00 -3.44
N LEU A 131 -15.50 -6.20 -2.84
CA LEU A 131 -16.69 -7.04 -2.68
C LEU A 131 -17.74 -6.37 -1.78
N TRP A 132 -17.33 -5.72 -0.71
CA TRP A 132 -18.23 -4.96 0.16
C TRP A 132 -18.91 -3.81 -0.58
N VAL A 133 -18.15 -3.04 -1.39
CA VAL A 133 -18.71 -1.97 -2.23
C VAL A 133 -19.69 -2.53 -3.26
N LEU A 134 -19.39 -3.67 -3.88
CA LEU A 134 -20.32 -4.34 -4.78
C LEU A 134 -21.63 -4.72 -4.08
N LYS A 135 -21.56 -5.27 -2.86
CA LYS A 135 -22.75 -5.55 -2.05
C LYS A 135 -23.59 -4.30 -1.81
N LEU A 136 -22.94 -3.18 -1.45
CA LEU A 136 -23.64 -1.90 -1.22
C LEU A 136 -24.30 -1.37 -2.49
N ALA A 137 -23.64 -1.50 -3.64
CA ALA A 137 -24.21 -1.15 -4.94
C ALA A 137 -25.44 -2.01 -5.28
N LEU A 138 -25.37 -3.32 -5.04
CA LEU A 138 -26.50 -4.25 -5.27
C LEU A 138 -27.70 -3.92 -4.36
N ASP A 139 -27.44 -3.64 -3.08
CA ASP A 139 -28.47 -3.24 -2.11
C ASP A 139 -29.15 -1.92 -2.47
N ALA A 140 -28.38 -0.98 -3.05
CA ALA A 140 -28.89 0.31 -3.51
C ALA A 140 -29.69 0.18 -4.81
N ALA A 141 -29.19 -0.61 -5.76
CA ALA A 141 -29.77 -0.74 -7.10
C ALA A 141 -31.08 -1.53 -7.11
N LYS A 142 -31.11 -2.70 -6.46
CA LYS A 142 -32.26 -3.64 -6.44
C LYS A 142 -32.84 -3.93 -7.84
N THR A 143 -32.00 -3.89 -8.86
CA THR A 143 -32.37 -4.07 -10.27
C THR A 143 -31.15 -4.49 -11.09
N ASP A 144 -31.40 -5.17 -12.20
CA ASP A 144 -30.43 -5.55 -13.23
C ASP A 144 -30.54 -4.68 -14.50
N ASP A 145 -31.43 -3.70 -14.51
CA ASP A 145 -31.50 -2.67 -15.56
C ASP A 145 -30.23 -1.80 -15.51
N LEU A 146 -29.53 -1.70 -16.64
CA LEU A 146 -28.20 -1.08 -16.71
C LEU A 146 -28.19 0.39 -16.28
N ASP A 147 -29.16 1.17 -16.76
CA ASP A 147 -29.20 2.62 -16.51
C ASP A 147 -29.56 2.91 -15.05
N LYS A 148 -30.52 2.15 -14.50
CA LYS A 148 -30.88 2.25 -13.08
C LYS A 148 -29.74 1.75 -12.19
N PHE A 149 -29.07 0.66 -12.56
CA PHE A 149 -27.93 0.14 -11.82
C PHE A 149 -26.79 1.17 -11.78
N ARG A 150 -26.42 1.74 -12.94
CA ARG A 150 -25.39 2.78 -13.02
C ARG A 150 -25.76 3.99 -12.17
N THR A 151 -27.00 4.46 -12.25
CA THR A 151 -27.50 5.58 -11.45
C THR A 151 -27.36 5.30 -9.96
N ALA A 152 -27.74 4.09 -9.51
CA ALA A 152 -27.61 3.69 -8.11
C ALA A 152 -26.13 3.64 -7.66
N VAL A 153 -25.23 3.06 -8.48
CA VAL A 153 -23.79 3.01 -8.16
C VAL A 153 -23.21 4.43 -8.03
N LEU A 154 -23.48 5.31 -8.98
CA LEU A 154 -22.98 6.70 -8.95
C LEU A 154 -23.59 7.53 -7.81
N SER A 155 -24.73 7.10 -7.25
CA SER A 155 -25.36 7.77 -6.10
C SER A 155 -24.73 7.42 -4.75
N LEU A 156 -23.86 6.41 -4.69
CA LEU A 156 -23.16 6.05 -3.46
C LEU A 156 -22.26 7.19 -2.98
N ASP A 157 -22.47 7.64 -1.74
CA ASP A 157 -21.64 8.62 -1.06
C ASP A 157 -21.42 8.20 0.40
N LEU A 158 -20.40 7.38 0.60
CA LEU A 158 -19.95 6.94 1.91
C LEU A 158 -18.71 7.75 2.31
N PRO A 159 -18.70 8.37 3.50
CA PRO A 159 -17.57 9.15 3.98
C PRO A 159 -16.32 8.29 4.24
N VAL A 160 -15.15 8.94 4.37
CA VAL A 160 -13.91 8.27 4.82
C VAL A 160 -14.16 7.57 6.16
N GLY A 161 -13.62 6.36 6.29
CA GLY A 161 -13.77 5.50 7.45
C GLY A 161 -14.94 4.52 7.40
N SER A 162 -15.67 4.41 6.27
CA SER A 162 -16.85 3.53 6.15
C SER A 162 -16.56 2.13 5.59
N ALA A 163 -15.43 1.92 4.89
CA ALA A 163 -15.05 0.64 4.30
C ALA A 163 -14.02 -0.13 5.15
N VAL A 164 -13.79 -1.40 4.80
CA VAL A 164 -12.85 -2.32 5.48
C VAL A 164 -11.45 -1.73 5.67
N ASN A 165 -10.94 -1.03 4.65
CA ASN A 165 -9.62 -0.39 4.66
C ASN A 165 -9.67 1.07 5.12
N GLY A 166 -10.79 1.53 5.71
CA GLY A 166 -10.99 2.90 6.14
C GLY A 166 -11.28 3.90 5.00
N TRP A 167 -11.48 3.45 3.76
CA TRP A 167 -11.89 4.34 2.68
C TRP A 167 -13.37 4.71 2.79
N GLY A 168 -13.73 5.79 2.09
CA GLY A 168 -15.10 6.07 1.68
C GLY A 168 -15.35 5.63 0.23
N VAL A 169 -16.56 5.87 -0.24
CA VAL A 169 -17.00 5.51 -1.59
C VAL A 169 -17.77 6.67 -2.18
N LYS A 170 -17.28 7.23 -3.27
CA LYS A 170 -18.06 8.12 -4.13
C LYS A 170 -17.47 8.10 -5.51
N PHE A 171 -18.23 7.61 -6.48
CA PHE A 171 -17.75 7.56 -7.85
C PHE A 171 -17.87 8.93 -8.51
N ASP A 172 -16.82 9.34 -9.22
CA ASP A 172 -16.87 10.51 -10.08
C ASP A 172 -17.45 10.17 -11.47
N GLU A 173 -17.52 11.16 -12.35
CA GLU A 173 -18.06 11.01 -13.70
C GLU A 173 -17.28 10.00 -14.56
N THR A 174 -16.01 9.75 -14.23
CA THR A 174 -15.17 8.74 -14.90
C THR A 174 -15.43 7.33 -14.37
N GLY A 175 -16.20 7.19 -13.28
CA GLY A 175 -16.44 5.93 -12.60
C GLY A 175 -15.33 5.54 -11.62
N GLN A 176 -14.38 6.43 -11.34
CA GLN A 176 -13.33 6.22 -10.35
C GLN A 176 -13.81 6.62 -8.96
N ASN A 177 -13.32 5.95 -7.92
CA ASN A 177 -13.57 6.39 -6.56
C ASN A 177 -12.87 7.74 -6.33
N SER A 178 -13.65 8.77 -6.06
CA SER A 178 -13.21 10.16 -6.01
C SER A 178 -12.23 10.40 -4.87
N ASN A 179 -11.25 11.28 -5.11
CA ASN A 179 -10.26 11.70 -4.11
C ASN A 179 -10.90 12.28 -2.83
N ALA A 180 -12.12 12.80 -2.91
CA ALA A 180 -12.87 13.31 -1.76
C ALA A 180 -13.30 12.21 -0.76
N ARG A 181 -13.18 10.92 -1.15
CA ARG A 181 -13.55 9.76 -0.34
C ARG A 181 -12.46 8.71 -0.21
N VAL A 182 -11.36 8.81 -0.96
CA VAL A 182 -10.23 7.88 -0.82
C VAL A 182 -9.34 8.31 0.33
N GLN A 183 -8.95 7.35 1.18
CA GLN A 183 -7.97 7.56 2.25
C GLN A 183 -6.66 6.86 1.89
N HIS A 184 -5.60 7.62 1.66
CA HIS A 184 -4.29 7.02 1.45
C HIS A 184 -3.63 6.65 2.77
N TYR A 185 -2.92 5.52 2.79
CA TYR A 185 -2.05 5.14 3.89
C TYR A 185 -0.63 5.03 3.37
N MET A 186 0.31 5.47 4.19
CA MET A 186 1.72 5.19 3.98
C MET A 186 2.16 4.18 5.02
N LEU A 187 2.70 3.07 4.56
CA LEU A 187 3.29 2.04 5.41
C LEU A 187 4.81 2.09 5.27
N GLN A 188 5.52 1.65 6.30
CA GLN A 188 6.97 1.54 6.27
C GLN A 188 7.42 0.20 6.85
N TRP A 189 8.42 -0.44 6.22
CA TRP A 189 9.09 -1.58 6.83
C TRP A 189 9.87 -1.14 8.06
N GLN A 190 9.47 -1.65 9.23
CA GLN A 190 10.13 -1.47 10.51
C GLN A 190 10.16 -2.79 11.27
N ASN A 191 11.37 -3.24 11.63
CA ASN A 191 11.62 -4.40 12.49
C ASN A 191 10.87 -5.66 12.01
N GLY A 192 10.95 -5.94 10.69
CA GLY A 192 10.31 -7.09 10.06
C GLY A 192 8.80 -6.97 9.83
N SER A 193 8.20 -5.80 10.05
CA SER A 193 6.77 -5.54 9.80
C SER A 193 6.55 -4.31 8.93
N LEU A 194 5.61 -4.38 7.98
CA LEU A 194 5.18 -3.26 7.16
C LEU A 194 4.06 -2.50 7.87
N VAL A 195 4.41 -1.58 8.77
CA VAL A 195 3.47 -0.91 9.67
C VAL A 195 2.91 0.37 9.07
N THR A 196 1.64 0.69 9.34
CA THR A 196 1.04 1.97 8.95
C THR A 196 1.71 3.10 9.71
N VAL A 197 2.21 4.14 9.04
CA VAL A 197 2.87 5.30 9.68
C VAL A 197 2.17 6.63 9.38
N TRP A 198 1.27 6.65 8.40
CA TRP A 198 0.45 7.80 8.04
C TRP A 198 -0.90 7.34 7.47
N PRO A 199 -2.02 8.03 7.72
CA PRO A 199 -2.14 9.28 8.49
C PRO A 199 -1.95 9.08 9.99
N GLU A 200 -1.37 10.07 10.66
CA GLU A 200 -1.09 10.02 12.09
C GLU A 200 -2.35 9.86 12.96
N GLU A 201 -3.52 10.25 12.45
CA GLU A 201 -4.78 10.08 13.16
C GLU A 201 -5.21 8.61 13.28
N PHE A 202 -4.76 7.75 12.34
CA PHE A 202 -5.13 6.34 12.25
C PHE A 202 -4.04 5.41 12.77
N THR A 203 -2.91 5.93 13.28
CA THR A 203 -1.83 5.08 13.79
C THR A 203 -0.96 5.76 14.85
N THR A 204 -0.44 4.97 15.78
CA THR A 204 0.57 5.41 16.76
C THR A 204 2.00 5.19 16.27
N HIS A 205 2.22 4.42 15.20
CA HIS A 205 3.55 4.28 14.63
C HIS A 205 3.94 5.57 13.91
N ARG A 206 5.24 5.81 13.80
CA ARG A 206 5.80 6.97 13.11
C ARG A 206 6.88 6.51 12.16
N ALA A 207 7.06 7.25 11.07
CA ALA A 207 8.12 7.00 10.13
C ALA A 207 9.48 7.04 10.85
N LYS A 208 10.34 6.08 10.51
CA LYS A 208 11.72 5.95 11.01
C LYS A 208 12.69 6.05 9.84
N TRP A 209 13.98 6.22 10.14
CA TRP A 209 15.04 6.28 9.12
C TRP A 209 14.72 7.26 7.98
N ILE A 210 14.31 8.47 8.35
CA ILE A 210 14.25 9.63 7.44
C ILE A 210 15.26 10.67 7.94
N PRO A 211 16.39 10.89 7.25
CA PRO A 211 16.82 10.17 6.05
C PRO A 211 17.24 8.72 6.36
N LEU A 212 17.19 7.85 5.34
CA LEU A 212 17.75 6.50 5.43
C LEU A 212 19.26 6.59 5.63
N GLY A 213 19.75 6.03 6.73
CA GLY A 213 21.17 5.90 6.98
C GLY A 213 21.83 4.81 6.12
N PRO A 214 23.15 4.61 6.31
CA PRO A 214 23.87 3.45 5.78
C PRO A 214 23.15 2.13 6.07
N TRP A 215 23.34 1.14 5.20
CA TRP A 215 22.62 -0.14 5.26
C TRP A 215 22.74 -0.86 6.61
N ASP A 216 23.90 -0.81 7.24
CA ASP A 216 24.22 -1.42 8.54
C ASP A 216 23.61 -0.69 9.75
N GLN A 217 23.05 0.51 9.55
CA GLN A 217 22.41 1.32 10.60
C GLN A 217 20.87 1.21 10.61
N ARG A 218 20.27 0.47 9.67
CA ARG A 218 18.82 0.30 9.55
C ARG A 218 18.31 -0.87 10.39
N LYS A 219 18.65 -0.90 11.68
CA LYS A 219 18.32 -2.00 12.60
C LYS A 219 16.97 -1.82 13.29
#